data_AF-A0A1I2MJ06-F1
#
_entry.id   AF-A0A1I2MJ06-F1
#
_cell.length_a   1.000
_cell.length_b   1.000
_cell.length_c   1.000
_cell.angle_alpha   90.00
_cell.angle_beta   90.00
_cell.angle_gamma   90.00
#
_symmetry.space_group_name_H-M   'P 1'
#
loop_
_entity.id
_entity.type
_entity.pdbx_description
1 polymer ?
#
loop_
_entity_poly.entity_id
_entity_poly.type
_entity_poly.pdbx_seq_one_letter_code
_entity_poly.pdbx_strand_id
1 'polypeptide(L)' 'MEFVKIIWVQDGFAERRESAVTYSKSAAPAYVERKKAEKGVSDVQIVSADPE' A
#
# COMPACT_ATOMS: atom_id res chain seq x y z
N MET A 1 -7.00 15.25 -10.26
CA MET A 1 -7.29 14.22 -9.22
C MET A 1 -5.94 13.71 -8.76
N GLU A 2 -5.57 13.93 -7.49
CA GLU A 2 -4.24 13.53 -6.99
C GLU A 2 -4.24 12.04 -6.64
N PHE A 3 -3.25 11.31 -7.16
CA PHE A 3 -3.06 9.89 -6.90
C PHE A 3 -1.81 9.68 -6.05
N VAL A 4 -1.83 8.63 -5.24
CA VAL A 4 -0.69 8.16 -4.46
C VAL A 4 -0.50 6.68 -4.72
N LYS A 5 0.74 6.22 -4.66
CA LYS A 5 1.12 4.81 -4.75
C LYS A 5 1.23 4.26 -3.33
N ILE A 6 0.41 3.29 -3.00
CA ILE A 6 0.48 2.57 -1.73
C ILE A 6 1.26 1.29 -1.96
N ILE A 7 2.33 1.08 -1.20
CA ILE A 7 3.19 -0.09 -1.27
C ILE A 7 3.05 -0.86 0.05
N TRP A 8 3.01 -2.17 0.01
CA TRP A 8 3.04 -3.02 1.20
C TRP A 8 3.76 -4.31 0.92
N VAL A 9 4.25 -4.92 1.99
CA VAL A 9 4.79 -6.27 1.98
C VAL A 9 3.72 -7.22 2.49
N GLN A 10 3.59 -8.36 1.83
CA GLN A 10 2.78 -9.47 2.30
C GLN A 10 3.67 -10.70 2.49
N ASP A 11 3.73 -11.19 3.73
CA ASP A 11 4.35 -12.45 4.10
C ASP A 11 3.38 -13.59 3.74
N GLY A 12 3.67 -14.28 2.64
CA GLY A 12 3.00 -15.50 2.21
C GLY A 12 3.82 -16.74 2.58
N PHE A 13 3.19 -17.92 2.52
CA PHE A 13 3.72 -19.24 2.90
C PHE A 13 5.06 -19.68 2.27
N ALA A 14 5.67 -18.86 1.39
CA ALA A 14 6.93 -19.17 0.73
C ALA A 14 7.93 -18.00 0.77
N GLU A 15 7.53 -16.77 0.45
CA GLU A 15 8.45 -15.63 0.36
C GLU A 15 7.74 -14.28 0.62
N ARG A 16 8.50 -13.30 1.15
CA ARG A 16 8.09 -11.91 1.36
C ARG A 16 7.78 -11.26 0.00
N ARG A 17 6.51 -10.93 -0.28
CA ARG A 17 6.11 -10.31 -1.56
C ARG A 17 5.75 -8.84 -1.38
N GLU A 18 6.47 -7.96 -2.06
CA GLU A 18 6.08 -6.55 -2.19
C GLU A 18 4.95 -6.39 -3.21
N SER A 19 3.95 -5.59 -2.87
CA SER A 19 2.81 -5.23 -3.72
C SER A 19 2.60 -3.73 -3.70
N ALA A 20 2.14 -3.17 -4.83
CA ALA A 20 1.85 -1.75 -4.95
C ALA A 20 0.51 -1.51 -5.65
N VAL A 21 -0.22 -0.48 -5.23
CA VAL A 21 -1.47 -0.04 -5.85
C VAL A 21 -1.52 1.48 -5.92
N THR A 22 -2.05 2.02 -7.01
CA THR A 22 -2.33 3.46 -7.13
C THR A 22 -3.74 3.73 -6.63
N TYR A 23 -3.89 4.72 -5.75
CA TYR A 23 -5.17 5.07 -5.13
C TYR A 23 -5.33 6.59 -5.06
N SER A 24 -6.57 7.07 -4.98
CA SER A 24 -6.83 8.50 -4.78
C SER A 24 -6.28 8.95 -3.43
N LYS A 25 -5.60 10.10 -3.37
CA LYS A 25 -5.00 10.66 -2.15
C LYS A 25 -5.95 10.70 -0.96
N SER A 26 -7.22 11.07 -1.20
CA SER A 26 -8.26 11.14 -0.16
C SER A 26 -8.67 9.79 0.42
N ALA A 27 -8.57 8.70 -0.36
CA ALA A 27 -9.00 7.37 0.05
C ALA A 27 -7.83 6.44 0.44
N ALA A 28 -6.59 6.87 0.16
CA ALA A 28 -5.37 6.16 0.53
C ALA A 28 -5.21 5.89 2.03
N PRO A 29 -5.47 6.83 2.97
CA PRO A 29 -5.33 6.55 4.40
C PRO A 29 -6.25 5.41 4.85
N ALA A 30 -7.51 5.39 4.41
CA ALA A 30 -8.45 4.33 4.72
C ALA A 30 -8.01 2.96 4.18
N TYR A 31 -7.41 2.92 2.98
CA TYR A 31 -6.85 1.69 2.43
C TYR A 31 -5.65 1.19 3.23
N VAL A 32 -4.77 2.09 3.66
CA VAL A 32 -3.59 1.77 4.48
C VAL A 32 -4.01 1.19 5.83
N GLU A 33 -4.97 1.81 6.52
CA GLU A 33 -5.48 1.28 7.79
C GLU A 33 -6.04 -0.14 7.62
N ARG A 34 -6.82 -0.35 6.55
CA ARG A 34 -7.34 -1.68 6.22
C ARG A 34 -6.23 -2.69 5.95
N LYS A 35 -5.18 -2.30 5.21
CA LYS A 35 -4.05 -3.19 4.89
C LYS A 35 -3.20 -3.49 6.11
N LYS A 36 -2.98 -2.53 7.01
CA LYS A 36 -2.27 -2.77 8.28
C LYS A 36 -3.01 -3.76 9.20
N ALA A 37 -4.34 -3.84 9.09
CA ALA A 37 -5.15 -4.82 9.83
C ALA A 37 -5.18 -6.21 9.17
N GLU A 38 -4.67 -6.37 7.96
CA GLU A 38 -4.64 -7.64 7.23
C GLU A 38 -3.52 -8.55 7.77
N LYS A 39 -3.87 -9.77 8.16
CA LYS A 39 -2.89 -10.72 8.72
C LYS A 39 -1.86 -11.10 7.66
N GLY A 40 -0.58 -10.91 7.97
CA GLY A 40 0.52 -11.17 7.05
C GLY A 40 0.88 -9.97 6.16
N VAL A 41 0.27 -8.80 6.36
CA VAL A 41 0.73 -7.56 5.72
C VAL A 41 1.63 -6.76 6.67
N SER A 42 2.70 -6.20 6.14
CA SER A 42 3.71 -5.41 6.85
C SER A 42 4.27 -4.31 5.94
N ASP A 43 5.01 -3.36 6.51
CA ASP A 43 5.69 -2.29 5.74
C ASP A 43 4.77 -1.50 4.78
N VAL A 44 3.55 -1.15 5.23
CA VAL A 44 2.61 -0.36 4.42
C VAL A 44 3.05 1.10 4.35
N GLN A 45 3.36 1.60 3.15
CA GLN A 45 3.84 2.95 2.88
C GLN A 45 3.00 3.65 1.81
N ILE A 46 2.85 4.96 1.93
CA ILE A 46 2.25 5.82 0.90
C ILE A 46 3.38 6.61 0.26
N VAL A 47 3.53 6.48 -1.05
CA VAL A 47 4.46 7.21 -1.88
C VAL A 47 3.65 8.13 -2.78
N SER A 48 4.02 9.40 -2.87
CA SER A 48 3.40 10.30 -3.85
C SER A 48 3.61 9.73 -5.25
N ALA A 49 2.52 9.56 -6.01
CA ALA A 49 2.63 9.23 -7.42
C ALA A 49 2.88 10.54 -8.17
N ASP A 50 4.03 11.16 -7.90
CA ASP A 50 4.47 12.31 -8.68
C ASP A 50 4.99 11.78 -10.01
N PRO A 51 4.46 12.24 -11.16
CA PRO A 51 5.07 11.99 -12.44
C PRO A 51 6.21 13.00 -12.60
N GLU A 52 7.47 12.56 -12.44
CA GLU A 52 8.59 13.29 -13.06
C GLU A 52 8.40 13.39 -14.58
#